data_AF-A0A931WKU8-F1
#
_entry.id   AF-A0A931WKU8-F1
#
_cell.length_a   1.000
_cell.length_b   1.000
_cell.length_c   1.000
_cell.angle_alpha   90.00
_cell.angle_beta   90.00
_cell.angle_gamma   90.00
#
_symmetry.space_group_name_H-M   'P 1'
#
loop_
_entity.id
_entity.type
_entity.pdbx_description
1 polymer ?
#
loop_
_entity_poly.entity_id
_entity_poly.type
_entity_poly.pdbx_seq_one_letter_code
_entity_poly.pdbx_strand_id
1 'polypeptide(L)'
;MAFLRRQIGFVLFLALLLPPAVGAQDFKKWEATIQDYKAWLGTLRSDGYRFWVRVDSNRRPHRLYVGEGFYEADRTFQEEFVEIFSHTLAGHPEKFMLIDIFDAISGKPVGEFGWGGFKLY
;
A
#
# COMPACT_ATOMS: atom_id res chain seq x y z
N MET A 1 -58.58 -27.53 -2.68
CA MET A 1 -57.32 -27.66 -1.90
C MET A 1 -56.17 -27.87 -2.87
N ALA A 2 -55.21 -26.93 -2.82
CA ALA A 2 -53.79 -27.01 -3.22
C ALA A 2 -53.47 -27.87 -4.46
N PHE A 3 -53.28 -27.35 -5.68
CA PHE A 3 -52.38 -26.26 -6.11
C PHE A 3 -50.99 -26.26 -5.45
N LEU A 4 -50.34 -27.42 -5.29
CA LEU A 4 -48.95 -27.43 -4.82
C LEU A 4 -48.19 -28.72 -5.16
N ARG A 5 -47.80 -28.92 -6.42
CA ARG A 5 -46.88 -30.04 -6.74
C ARG A 5 -46.09 -29.86 -8.05
N ARG A 6 -45.64 -28.64 -8.34
CA ARG A 6 -44.82 -28.41 -9.54
C ARG A 6 -43.93 -27.16 -9.50
N GLN A 7 -43.30 -26.89 -8.36
CA GLN A 7 -42.43 -25.71 -8.20
C GLN A 7 -41.32 -26.02 -7.16
N ILE A 8 -40.56 -27.11 -7.34
CA ILE A 8 -39.38 -27.40 -6.48
C ILE A 8 -38.09 -27.52 -7.31
N GLY A 9 -38.18 -27.63 -8.64
CA GLY A 9 -37.00 -27.83 -9.50
C GLY A 9 -36.26 -26.57 -9.96
N PHE A 10 -36.85 -25.38 -9.86
CA PHE A 10 -36.31 -24.19 -10.54
C PHE A 10 -35.46 -23.26 -9.66
N VAL A 11 -35.47 -23.43 -8.33
CA VAL A 11 -34.77 -22.51 -7.42
C VAL A 11 -33.32 -22.93 -7.16
N LEU A 12 -32.95 -24.21 -7.36
CA LEU A 12 -31.60 -24.69 -7.07
C LEU A 12 -30.55 -24.40 -8.17
N PHE A 13 -30.96 -24.02 -9.38
CA PHE A 13 -30.00 -23.83 -10.48
C PHE A 13 -29.39 -22.43 -10.53
N LEU A 14 -29.98 -21.43 -9.84
CA LEU A 14 -29.49 -20.05 -9.88
C LEU A 14 -28.33 -19.76 -8.90
N ALA A 15 -28.11 -20.62 -7.91
CA ALA A 15 -27.02 -20.45 -6.93
C ALA A 15 -25.64 -20.85 -7.47
N LEU A 16 -25.56 -21.49 -8.64
CA LEU A 16 -24.30 -21.94 -9.26
C LEU A 16 -23.64 -20.89 -10.18
N LEU A 17 -24.31 -19.76 -10.43
CA LEU A 17 -23.81 -18.68 -11.30
C LEU A 17 -23.12 -17.55 -10.55
N LEU A 18 -23.02 -17.63 -9.21
CA LEU A 18 -22.22 -16.69 -8.45
C LEU A 18 -20.77 -17.16 -8.46
N PRO A 19 -19.84 -16.45 -9.12
CA PRO A 19 -18.43 -16.77 -9.02
C PRO A 19 -18.05 -16.78 -7.52
N PRO A 20 -17.24 -17.76 -7.08
CA PRO A 20 -16.86 -17.86 -5.68
C PRO A 20 -16.24 -16.53 -5.24
N ALA A 21 -16.53 -16.14 -4.00
CA ALA A 21 -16.06 -14.93 -3.34
C ALA A 21 -14.54 -14.94 -3.08
N VAL A 22 -13.74 -15.33 -4.08
CA VAL A 22 -12.27 -15.43 -4.07
C VAL A 22 -11.65 -14.07 -3.72
N GLY A 23 -12.25 -12.96 -4.18
CA GLY A 23 -11.75 -11.62 -3.86
C GLY A 23 -11.92 -11.17 -2.41
N ALA A 24 -12.87 -11.73 -1.64
CA ALA A 24 -13.16 -11.23 -0.29
C ALA A 24 -12.16 -11.73 0.77
N GLN A 25 -11.61 -12.93 0.57
CA GLN A 25 -10.64 -13.52 1.49
C GLN A 25 -9.23 -12.97 1.27
N ASP A 26 -8.86 -12.75 0.01
CA ASP A 26 -7.60 -12.09 -0.35
C ASP A 26 -7.61 -10.61 0.07
N PHE A 27 -8.73 -9.91 -0.08
CA PHE A 27 -8.88 -8.54 0.40
C PHE A 27 -8.61 -8.40 1.90
N LYS A 28 -9.20 -9.28 2.72
CA LYS A 28 -8.95 -9.29 4.18
C LYS A 28 -7.50 -9.58 4.53
N LYS A 29 -6.84 -10.47 3.78
CA LYS A 29 -5.42 -10.77 3.95
C LYS A 29 -4.56 -9.56 3.64
N TRP A 30 -4.81 -8.87 2.53
CA TRP A 30 -4.07 -7.66 2.17
C TRP A 30 -4.32 -6.50 3.11
N GLU A 31 -5.56 -6.37 3.61
CA GLU A 31 -5.90 -5.37 4.61
C GLU A 31 -5.05 -5.56 5.88
N ALA A 32 -4.91 -6.80 6.38
CA ALA A 32 -4.02 -7.10 7.50
C ALA A 32 -2.57 -6.70 7.22
N THR A 33 -2.00 -7.08 6.06
CA THR A 33 -0.63 -6.71 5.67
C THR A 33 -0.44 -5.19 5.56
N ILE A 34 -1.43 -4.46 5.03
CA ILE A 34 -1.39 -2.99 4.96
C ILE A 34 -1.45 -2.38 6.36
N GLN A 35 -2.21 -2.97 7.30
CA GLN A 35 -2.20 -2.51 8.69
C GLN A 35 -0.84 -2.76 9.36
N ASP A 36 -0.19 -3.89 9.08
CA ASP A 36 1.15 -4.17 9.59
C ASP A 36 2.17 -3.13 9.09
N TYR A 37 2.13 -2.78 7.81
CA TYR A 37 2.96 -1.70 7.26
C TYR A 37 2.68 -0.35 7.91
N LYS A 38 1.40 0.00 8.14
CA LYS A 38 1.04 1.23 8.84
C LYS A 38 1.53 1.24 10.28
N ALA A 39 1.47 0.12 10.98
CA ALA A 39 1.97 -0.02 12.34
C ALA A 39 3.49 0.16 12.38
N TRP A 40 4.22 -0.48 11.47
CA TRP A 40 5.66 -0.31 11.30
C TRP A 40 6.06 1.13 10.96
N LEU A 41 5.39 1.78 10.00
CA LEU A 41 5.61 3.20 9.73
C LEU A 41 5.36 4.04 10.99
N GLY A 42 4.35 3.68 11.79
CA GLY A 42 4.06 4.30 13.07
C GLY A 42 5.25 4.27 14.05
N THR A 43 6.01 3.17 14.10
CA THR A 43 7.20 3.07 14.98
C THR A 43 8.34 3.96 14.53
N LEU A 44 8.53 4.11 13.21
CA LEU A 44 9.54 5.02 12.65
C LEU A 44 9.27 6.48 12.99
N ARG A 45 7.99 6.85 13.19
CA ARG A 45 7.62 8.22 13.57
C ARG A 45 7.85 8.50 15.06
N SER A 46 7.85 7.48 15.92
CA SER A 46 7.90 7.65 17.38
C SER A 46 9.30 7.81 17.96
N ASP A 47 10.36 7.30 17.31
CA ASP A 47 11.74 7.31 17.83
C ASP A 47 12.47 8.67 17.70
N GLY A 48 11.73 9.78 17.63
CA GLY A 48 12.29 11.14 17.54
C GLY A 48 12.82 11.52 16.16
N TYR A 49 13.22 10.54 15.35
CA TYR A 49 13.71 10.73 13.97
C TYR A 49 12.53 10.74 12.98
N ARG A 50 12.12 11.91 12.48
CA ARG A 50 11.09 11.98 11.43
C ARG A 50 11.68 11.54 10.09
N PHE A 51 11.53 10.25 9.76
CA PHE A 51 11.92 9.68 8.47
C PHE A 51 11.27 10.42 7.29
N TRP A 52 9.98 10.76 7.41
CA TRP A 52 9.29 11.60 6.44
C TRP A 52 8.53 12.75 7.10
N VAL A 53 8.35 13.80 6.33
CA VAL A 53 7.72 15.06 6.76
C VAL A 53 6.34 15.21 6.12
N ARG A 54 6.24 14.93 4.81
CA ARG A 54 4.97 15.05 4.08
C ARG A 54 5.00 14.25 2.79
N VAL A 55 3.80 13.98 2.26
CA VAL A 55 3.58 13.41 0.92
C VAL A 55 2.75 14.38 0.11
N ASP A 56 3.16 14.63 -1.13
CA ASP A 56 2.33 15.28 -2.13
C ASP A 56 1.91 14.25 -3.18
N SER A 57 0.63 13.90 -3.16
CA SER A 57 0.01 12.92 -4.04
C SER A 57 -0.83 13.54 -5.17
N ASN A 58 -0.78 14.87 -5.34
CA ASN A 58 -1.59 15.57 -6.34
C ASN A 58 -1.24 15.19 -7.78
N ARG A 59 0.01 14.78 -8.03
CA ARG A 59 0.50 14.32 -9.33
C ARG A 59 1.33 13.04 -9.16
N ARG A 60 1.49 12.30 -10.25
CA ARG A 60 2.36 11.12 -10.33
C ARG A 60 3.63 11.48 -11.09
N PRO A 61 4.83 11.00 -10.67
CA PRO A 61 5.11 10.24 -9.44
C PRO A 61 4.77 11.02 -8.16
N HIS A 62 4.42 10.32 -7.09
CA HIS A 62 4.13 10.98 -5.81
C HIS A 62 5.42 11.51 -5.21
N ARG A 63 5.36 12.65 -4.52
CA ARG A 63 6.54 13.26 -3.91
C ARG A 63 6.58 12.95 -2.43
N LEU A 64 7.61 12.23 -2.00
CA LEU A 64 7.89 11.93 -0.61
C LEU A 64 8.94 12.91 -0.11
N TYR A 65 8.59 13.74 0.87
CA TYR A 65 9.54 14.65 1.50
C TYR A 65 10.11 14.00 2.75
N VAL A 66 11.41 13.70 2.74
CA VAL A 66 12.13 13.01 3.82
C VAL A 66 12.79 14.00 4.79
N GLY A 67 12.92 13.59 6.04
CA GLY A 67 13.55 14.36 7.10
C GLY A 67 14.92 13.80 7.51
N GLU A 68 15.50 14.38 8.56
CA GLU A 68 16.83 14.04 9.09
C GLU A 68 17.01 12.54 9.34
N GLY A 69 16.00 11.88 9.91
CA GLY A 69 16.04 10.44 10.21
C GLY A 69 16.25 9.54 8.99
N PHE A 70 15.82 9.98 7.80
CA PHE A 70 16.09 9.25 6.57
C PHE A 70 17.58 9.28 6.22
N TYR A 71 18.26 10.40 6.45
CA TYR A 71 19.69 10.54 6.15
C TYR A 71 20.59 9.86 7.16
N GLU A 72 20.14 9.73 8.41
CA GLU A 72 20.88 9.03 9.48
C GLU A 72 20.74 7.51 9.37
N ALA A 73 19.68 7.03 8.73
CA ALA A 73 19.49 5.62 8.46
C ALA A 73 20.52 5.06 7.48
N ASP A 74 20.85 3.77 7.63
CA ASP A 74 21.64 3.07 6.63
C ASP A 74 20.86 2.89 5.32
N ARG A 75 21.60 2.60 4.24
CA ARG A 75 21.03 2.48 2.90
C ARG A 75 19.97 1.37 2.78
N THR A 76 20.14 0.26 3.50
CA THR A 76 19.19 -0.86 3.48
C THR A 76 17.87 -0.40 4.07
N PHE A 77 17.93 0.32 5.18
CA PHE A 77 16.75 0.81 5.88
C PHE A 77 16.05 1.94 5.11
N GLN A 78 16.79 2.80 4.43
CA GLN A 78 16.24 3.80 3.51
C GLN A 78 15.44 3.14 2.39
N GLU A 79 16.00 2.09 1.77
CA GLU A 79 15.34 1.34 0.70
C GLU A 79 14.07 0.65 1.20
N GLU A 80 14.17 -0.11 2.29
CA GLU A 80 13.03 -0.81 2.91
C GLU A 80 11.91 0.17 3.28
N PHE A 81 12.27 1.33 3.85
CA PHE A 81 11.32 2.41 4.12
C PHE A 81 10.59 2.86 2.87
N VAL A 82 11.29 3.21 1.79
CA VAL A 82 10.63 3.72 0.59
C VAL A 82 9.80 2.64 -0.09
N GLU A 83 10.26 1.38 -0.10
CA GLU A 83 9.53 0.23 -0.63
C GLU A 83 8.22 0.02 0.13
N ILE A 84 8.27 -0.14 1.45
CA ILE A 84 7.07 -0.35 2.30
C ILE A 84 6.12 0.85 2.21
N PHE A 85 6.67 2.07 2.20
CA PHE A 85 5.88 3.28 2.03
C PHE A 85 5.13 3.28 0.69
N SER A 86 5.79 2.84 -0.39
CA SER A 86 5.19 2.74 -1.72
C SER A 86 4.05 1.73 -1.79
N HIS A 87 4.18 0.57 -1.14
CA HIS A 87 3.14 -0.45 -1.05
C HIS A 87 1.93 0.05 -0.26
N THR A 88 2.20 0.76 0.83
CA THR A 88 1.15 1.39 1.65
C THR A 88 0.35 2.41 0.84
N LEU A 89 1.03 3.25 0.05
CA LEU A 89 0.37 4.22 -0.84
C LEU A 89 -0.42 3.56 -1.97
N ALA A 90 0.05 2.42 -2.48
CA ALA A 90 -0.66 1.66 -3.48
C ALA A 90 -1.92 0.96 -2.93
N GLY A 91 -1.99 0.79 -1.60
CA GLY A 91 -3.07 0.05 -0.94
C GLY A 91 -3.11 -1.42 -1.35
N HIS A 92 -1.98 -1.97 -1.80
CA HIS A 92 -1.87 -3.36 -2.26
C HIS A 92 -0.44 -3.88 -2.05
N PRO A 93 -0.24 -5.01 -1.36
CA PRO A 93 1.10 -5.46 -0.96
C PRO A 93 1.98 -5.89 -2.14
N GLU A 94 1.40 -6.33 -3.26
CA GLU A 94 2.19 -6.74 -4.45
C GLU A 94 2.35 -5.60 -5.48
N LYS A 95 1.88 -4.38 -5.17
CA LYS A 95 2.01 -3.23 -6.07
C LYS A 95 2.70 -2.11 -5.35
N PHE A 96 3.68 -1.50 -6.00
CA PHE A 96 4.30 -0.29 -5.49
C PHE A 96 3.80 0.93 -6.25
N MET A 97 3.92 2.08 -5.59
CA MET A 97 3.71 3.39 -6.19
C MET A 97 5.05 3.98 -6.61
N LEU A 98 5.12 4.66 -7.76
CA LEU A 98 6.31 5.42 -8.11
C LEU A 98 6.43 6.66 -7.21
N ILE A 99 7.61 6.83 -6.61
CA ILE A 99 7.89 7.91 -5.65
C ILE A 99 9.14 8.66 -6.10
N ASP A 100 9.01 9.98 -6.19
CA ASP A 100 10.15 10.89 -6.21
C ASP A 100 10.45 11.33 -4.77
N ILE A 101 11.72 11.28 -4.37
CA ILE A 101 12.17 11.58 -3.01
C ILE A 101 12.76 12.99 -2.99
N PHE A 102 12.29 13.80 -2.05
CA PHE A 102 12.68 15.19 -1.88
C PHE A 102 13.19 15.44 -0.48
N ASP A 103 14.23 16.27 -0.38
CA ASP A 103 14.63 16.82 0.91
C ASP A 103 13.56 17.79 1.43
N ALA A 104 13.10 17.61 2.67
CA ALA A 104 12.02 18.43 3.21
C ALA A 104 12.43 19.90 3.45
N ILE A 105 13.71 20.17 3.70
CA ILE A 105 14.21 21.51 4.04
C ILE A 105 14.48 22.32 2.77
N SER A 106 15.26 21.76 1.85
CA SER A 106 15.68 22.42 0.61
C SER A 106 14.69 22.25 -0.54
N GLY A 107 13.80 21.26 -0.48
CA GLY A 107 12.85 20.96 -1.55
C GLY A 107 13.52 20.41 -2.82
N LYS A 108 14.78 19.98 -2.74
CA LYS A 108 15.51 19.41 -3.87
C LYS A 108 15.20 17.91 -4.03
N PRO A 109 15.17 17.38 -5.26
CA PRO A 109 15.09 15.95 -5.48
C PRO A 109 16.39 15.29 -5.01
N VAL A 110 16.27 14.23 -4.22
CA VAL A 110 17.41 13.48 -3.65
C VAL A 110 17.39 12.01 -4.05
N GLY A 111 16.30 11.52 -4.63
CA GLY A 111 16.21 10.15 -5.09
C GLY A 111 14.87 9.83 -5.73
N GLU A 112 14.71 8.56 -6.06
CA GLU A 112 13.51 7.99 -6.68
C GLU A 112 13.36 6.51 -6.30
N PHE A 113 12.12 6.03 -6.38
CA PHE A 113 11.78 4.63 -6.25
C PHE A 113 10.74 4.23 -7.29
N GLY A 114 11.00 3.11 -7.96
CA GLY A 114 10.10 2.59 -8.98
C GLY A 114 10.63 1.34 -9.66
N TRP A 115 10.34 1.20 -10.95
CA TRP A 115 10.71 0.02 -11.74
C TRP A 115 12.21 -0.30 -11.74
N GLY A 116 13.07 0.71 -11.58
CA GLY A 116 14.53 0.55 -11.49
C GLY A 116 15.05 0.27 -10.08
N GLY A 117 14.18 0.11 -9.09
CA GLY A 117 14.52 0.01 -7.68
C GLY A 117 14.73 1.36 -7.00
N PHE A 118 15.34 1.32 -5.83
CA PHE A 118 15.69 2.50 -5.03
C PHE A 118 16.98 3.15 -5.50
N LYS A 119 16.97 4.48 -5.66
CA LYS A 119 18.15 5.24 -6.04
C LYS A 119 18.17 6.60 -5.34
N LEU A 120 19.35 6.97 -4.84
CA LEU A 120 19.67 8.33 -4.40
C LEU A 120 20.63 9.01 -5.40
N TYR A 121 20.63 10.34 -5.42
CA TYR A 121 21.45 11.18 -6.32
C TYR A 121 22.71 11.72 -5.66
#